data_AF-A0A957HMP9-F1
#
_entry.id   AF-A0A957HMP9-F1
#
_cell.length_a   1.000
_cell.length_b   1.000
_cell.length_c   1.000
_cell.angle_alpha   90.00
_cell.angle_beta   90.00
_cell.angle_gamma   90.00
#
_symmetry.space_group_name_H-M   'P 1'
#
loop_
_entity.id
_entity.type
_entity.pdbx_description
1 polymer ?
#
loop_
_entity_poly.entity_id
_entity_poly.type
_entity_poly.pdbx_seq_one_letter_code
_entity_poly.pdbx_strand_id
1 'polypeptide(L)'
;MAGRKSTEPKQAILQMPRTEAENRLKDRIARGKQLLELNIAIPGDLEEARAEYRKWSDYNHELLRRIVDTEDFVNSYSDAIFFGGGNLTFREKVLDFVSDVNKKIRRLESILERLELIPEASHLTQETIQAPAEDTADIFSIKINQTRLLQIIDNLYNLDDFRTLCYELGVDMDNLAGESKIGKARELILSLAREAKLLNLIFKIHQKRPDFSQTDFS
;
A
#
# COMPACT_ATOMS: atom_id res chain seq x y z
N MET A 1 -13.65 -3.92 -42.71
CA MET A 1 -13.58 -2.80 -41.74
C MET A 1 -13.67 -3.39 -40.35
N ALA A 2 -12.55 -3.48 -39.64
CA ALA A 2 -12.51 -4.07 -38.30
C ALA A 2 -13.12 -3.10 -37.29
N GLY A 3 -14.19 -3.52 -36.62
CA GLY A 3 -14.82 -2.76 -35.55
C GLY A 3 -13.82 -2.50 -34.44
N ARG A 4 -13.57 -1.22 -34.15
CA ARG A 4 -12.93 -0.80 -32.91
C ARG A 4 -13.85 -1.27 -31.79
N LYS A 5 -13.45 -2.32 -31.06
CA LYS A 5 -14.09 -2.63 -29.78
C LYS A 5 -13.79 -1.46 -28.86
N SER A 6 -14.76 -0.59 -28.68
CA SER A 6 -14.81 0.33 -27.56
C SER A 6 -14.83 -0.52 -26.29
N THR A 7 -13.67 -0.74 -25.69
CA THR A 7 -13.60 -1.22 -24.32
C THR A 7 -14.02 -0.04 -23.45
N GLU A 8 -15.26 -0.06 -22.98
CA GLU A 8 -15.68 0.79 -21.85
C GLU A 8 -14.62 0.67 -20.75
N PRO A 9 -14.16 1.77 -20.15
CA PRO A 9 -13.14 1.70 -19.11
C PRO A 9 -13.74 0.92 -17.93
N LYS A 10 -13.30 -0.34 -17.79
CA LYS A 10 -13.54 -1.13 -16.58
C LYS A 10 -13.04 -0.26 -15.42
N GLN A 11 -13.95 0.12 -14.52
CA GLN A 11 -13.57 0.93 -13.37
C GLN A 11 -12.48 0.18 -12.62
N ALA A 12 -11.28 0.74 -12.63
CA ALA A 12 -10.13 0.16 -11.95
C ALA A 12 -10.46 0.06 -10.47
N ILE A 13 -10.09 -1.06 -9.85
CA ILE A 13 -10.34 -1.32 -8.43
C ILE A 13 -9.01 -1.61 -7.76
N LEU A 14 -8.75 -0.93 -6.64
CA LEU A 14 -7.58 -1.24 -5.82
C LEU A 14 -7.77 -2.58 -5.11
N GLN A 15 -6.83 -3.49 -5.33
CA GLN A 15 -6.80 -4.84 -4.75
C GLN A 15 -6.16 -4.86 -3.34
N MET A 16 -5.63 -3.72 -2.90
CA MET A 16 -5.06 -3.51 -1.57
C MET A 16 -5.41 -2.11 -1.07
N PRO A 17 -5.29 -1.83 0.25
CA PRO A 17 -5.58 -0.50 0.78
C PRO A 17 -4.78 0.58 0.06
N ARG A 18 -5.41 1.72 -0.24
CA ARG A 18 -4.75 2.82 -0.96
C ARG A 18 -3.45 3.24 -0.29
N THR A 19 -3.46 3.41 1.02
CA THR A 19 -2.28 3.75 1.82
C THR A 19 -1.13 2.74 1.65
N GLU A 20 -1.44 1.45 1.55
CA GLU A 20 -0.43 0.41 1.31
C GLU A 20 0.15 0.50 -0.10
N ALA A 21 -0.71 0.65 -1.11
CA ALA A 21 -0.31 0.82 -2.50
C ALA A 21 0.58 2.06 -2.68
N GLU A 22 0.19 3.19 -2.08
CA GLU A 22 0.96 4.42 -2.08
C GLU A 22 2.33 4.24 -1.45
N ASN A 23 2.41 3.64 -0.26
CA ASN A 23 3.67 3.43 0.44
C ASN A 23 4.62 2.55 -0.38
N ARG A 24 4.10 1.47 -0.98
CA ARG A 24 4.87 0.61 -1.87
C ARG A 24 5.38 1.39 -3.08
N LEU A 25 4.55 2.19 -3.75
CA LEU A 25 4.99 3.01 -4.89
C LEU A 25 6.01 4.09 -4.49
N LYS A 26 5.83 4.75 -3.34
CA LYS A 26 6.77 5.73 -2.80
C LYS A 26 8.15 5.10 -2.56
N ASP A 27 8.21 3.88 -2.01
CA ASP A 27 9.44 3.10 -1.88
C ASP A 27 10.10 2.83 -3.25
N ARG A 28 9.30 2.41 -4.25
CA ARG A 28 9.83 2.14 -5.59
C ARG A 28 10.36 3.39 -6.29
N ILE A 29 9.71 4.53 -6.10
CA ILE A 29 10.18 5.84 -6.59
C ILE A 29 11.51 6.20 -5.93
N ALA A 30 11.63 6.05 -4.60
CA ALA A 30 12.87 6.31 -3.88
C ALA A 30 14.00 5.40 -4.38
N ARG A 31 13.74 4.10 -4.58
CA ARG A 31 14.72 3.17 -5.16
C ARG A 31 15.13 3.55 -6.58
N GLY A 32 14.20 4.04 -7.39
CA GLY A 32 14.49 4.56 -8.73
C GLY A 32 15.44 5.76 -8.66
N LYS A 33 15.22 6.70 -7.72
CA LYS A 33 16.10 7.86 -7.52
C LYS A 33 17.52 7.43 -7.10
N GLN A 34 17.66 6.39 -6.27
CA GLN A 34 18.98 5.82 -5.93
C GLN A 34 19.74 5.27 -7.15
N LEU A 35 19.05 4.73 -8.17
CA LEU A 35 19.70 4.28 -9.41
C LEU A 35 20.32 5.45 -10.21
N LEU A 36 19.78 6.66 -10.05
CA LEU A 36 20.33 7.87 -10.68
C LEU A 36 21.56 8.43 -9.96
N GLU A 37 21.76 8.04 -8.70
CA GLU A 37 22.91 8.46 -7.88
C GLU A 37 24.14 7.54 -8.07
N LEU A 38 23.99 6.45 -8.84
CA LEU A 38 25.10 5.55 -9.15
C LEU A 38 26.17 6.28 -9.97
N ASN A 39 27.42 6.17 -9.52
CA ASN A 39 28.56 6.68 -10.27
C ASN A 39 28.92 5.74 -11.42
N ILE A 40 28.58 6.13 -12.66
CA ILE A 40 28.83 5.33 -13.87
C ILE A 40 30.03 5.92 -14.62
N ALA A 41 31.23 5.46 -14.26
CA ALA A 41 32.49 5.96 -14.82
C ALA A 41 33.00 5.10 -15.98
N ILE A 42 32.72 3.80 -15.96
CA ILE A 42 33.18 2.84 -16.96
C ILE A 42 32.03 1.97 -17.51
N PRO A 43 32.23 1.28 -18.66
CA PRO A 43 31.21 0.40 -19.22
C PRO A 43 30.72 -0.69 -18.27
N GLY A 44 31.57 -1.22 -17.39
CA GLY A 44 31.16 -2.21 -16.38
C GLY A 44 30.09 -1.68 -15.42
N ASP A 45 30.28 -0.46 -14.90
CA ASP A 45 29.31 0.20 -14.01
C ASP A 45 27.95 0.37 -14.69
N LEU A 46 27.95 0.67 -15.99
CA LEU A 46 26.72 0.83 -16.76
C LEU A 46 25.97 -0.49 -16.91
N GLU A 47 26.68 -1.60 -17.15
CA GLU A 47 26.06 -2.93 -17.23
C GLU A 47 25.47 -3.35 -15.87
N GLU A 48 26.18 -3.10 -14.77
CA GLU A 48 25.66 -3.35 -13.41
C GLU A 48 24.42 -2.49 -13.12
N ALA A 49 24.46 -1.20 -13.44
CA ALA A 49 23.32 -0.29 -13.27
C ALA A 49 22.11 -0.72 -14.12
N ARG A 50 22.33 -1.22 -15.35
CA ARG A 50 21.28 -1.77 -16.21
C ARG A 50 20.69 -3.05 -15.64
N ALA A 51 21.50 -3.93 -15.06
CA ALA A 51 21.02 -5.13 -14.41
C ALA A 51 20.13 -4.81 -13.20
N GLU A 52 20.54 -3.84 -12.37
CA GLU A 52 19.75 -3.37 -11.23
C GLU A 52 18.46 -2.66 -11.66
N TYR A 53 18.53 -1.82 -12.69
CA TYR A 53 17.36 -1.20 -13.30
C TYR A 53 16.36 -2.25 -13.82
N ARG A 54 16.84 -3.31 -14.47
CA ARG A 54 15.97 -4.38 -14.97
C ARG A 54 15.22 -5.05 -13.82
N LYS A 55 15.92 -5.48 -12.77
CA LYS A 55 15.29 -6.07 -11.57
C LYS A 55 14.28 -5.11 -10.94
N TRP A 56 14.63 -3.83 -10.84
CA TRP A 56 13.75 -2.80 -10.31
C TRP A 56 12.47 -2.65 -11.15
N SER A 57 12.60 -2.61 -12.48
CA SER A 57 11.48 -2.44 -13.39
C SER A 57 10.58 -3.69 -13.45
N ASP A 58 11.17 -4.89 -13.45
CA ASP A 58 10.42 -6.16 -13.43
C ASP A 58 9.59 -6.27 -12.15
N TYR A 59 10.17 -5.93 -11.00
CA TYR A 59 9.42 -5.88 -9.74
C TYR A 59 8.26 -4.89 -9.79
N ASN A 60 8.50 -3.69 -10.34
CA ASN A 60 7.45 -2.67 -10.43
C ASN A 60 6.30 -3.12 -11.32
N HIS A 61 6.59 -3.82 -12.42
CA HIS A 61 5.59 -4.38 -13.30
C HIS A 61 4.66 -5.36 -12.55
N GLU A 62 5.25 -6.28 -11.78
CA GLU A 62 4.50 -7.24 -10.97
C GLU A 62 3.74 -6.56 -9.81
N LEU A 63 4.35 -5.57 -9.16
CA LEU A 63 3.70 -4.78 -8.12
C LEU A 63 2.45 -4.08 -8.66
N LEU A 64 2.54 -3.40 -9.80
CA LEU A 64 1.42 -2.67 -10.40
C LEU A 64 0.26 -3.61 -10.74
N ARG A 65 0.57 -4.82 -11.24
CA ARG A 65 -0.43 -5.86 -11.51
C ARG A 65 -1.16 -6.33 -10.23
N ARG A 66 -0.53 -6.22 -9.07
CA ARG A 66 -1.15 -6.54 -7.77
C ARG A 66 -1.89 -5.38 -7.13
N ILE A 67 -1.61 -4.14 -7.52
CA ILE A 67 -2.29 -2.97 -6.95
C ILE A 67 -3.66 -2.77 -7.62
N VAL A 68 -3.74 -2.93 -8.95
CA VAL A 68 -4.96 -2.62 -9.72
C VAL A 68 -5.36 -3.81 -10.59
N ASP A 69 -6.66 -4.17 -10.57
CA ASP A 69 -7.25 -5.19 -11.48
C ASP A 69 -7.51 -4.64 -12.90
N THR A 70 -6.54 -3.91 -13.45
CA THR A 70 -6.61 -3.36 -14.81
C THR A 70 -5.23 -3.31 -15.42
N GLU A 71 -5.10 -3.89 -16.61
CA GLU A 71 -3.83 -3.91 -17.35
C GLU A 71 -3.40 -2.51 -17.82
N ASP A 72 -4.28 -1.51 -17.83
CA ASP A 72 -3.98 -0.12 -18.21
C ASP A 72 -2.80 0.48 -17.43
N PHE A 73 -2.69 0.19 -16.13
CA PHE A 73 -1.57 0.66 -15.31
C PHE A 73 -0.26 -0.02 -15.71
N VAL A 74 -0.34 -1.32 -15.96
CA VAL A 74 0.78 -2.16 -16.38
C VAL A 74 1.28 -1.75 -17.78
N ASN A 75 0.35 -1.49 -18.71
CA ASN A 75 0.62 -1.05 -20.07
C ASN A 75 1.18 0.38 -20.12
N SER A 76 0.61 1.30 -19.33
CA SER A 76 1.13 2.65 -19.19
C SER A 76 2.55 2.68 -18.61
N TYR A 77 2.89 1.70 -17.77
CA TYR A 77 4.25 1.55 -17.23
C TYR A 77 5.21 0.90 -18.22
N SER A 78 4.77 -0.17 -18.90
CA SER A 78 5.61 -1.10 -19.65
C SER A 78 6.17 -0.56 -20.96
N ASP A 79 5.54 0.47 -21.55
CA ASP A 79 5.95 1.14 -22.79
C ASP A 79 7.48 1.05 -23.00
N ALA A 80 7.85 0.14 -23.89
CA ALA A 80 9.22 -0.23 -24.16
C ALA A 80 9.87 0.89 -24.97
N ILE A 81 11.01 1.37 -24.50
CA ILE A 81 11.79 2.36 -25.25
C ILE A 81 12.62 1.56 -26.25
N PHE A 82 12.24 1.69 -27.52
CA PHE A 82 12.96 1.09 -28.64
C PHE A 82 14.21 1.94 -28.91
N PHE A 83 15.38 1.46 -28.47
CA PHE A 83 16.65 2.07 -28.85
C PHE A 83 17.04 1.60 -30.24
N GLY A 84 17.02 2.53 -31.21
CA GLY A 84 17.57 2.28 -32.55
C GLY A 84 19.05 1.91 -32.46
N GLY A 85 19.44 0.84 -33.16
CA GLY A 85 20.79 0.27 -33.16
C GLY A 85 21.85 1.11 -33.87
N GLY A 86 22.05 2.36 -33.43
CA GLY A 86 23.19 3.19 -33.83
C GLY A 86 24.42 2.94 -32.97
N ASN A 87 25.61 3.25 -33.49
CA ASN A 87 26.85 3.25 -32.72
C ASN A 87 26.87 4.44 -31.74
N LEU A 88 26.23 4.29 -30.58
CA LEU A 88 26.27 5.27 -29.50
C LEU A 88 27.61 5.22 -28.75
N THR A 89 28.12 6.40 -28.42
CA THR A 89 29.24 6.56 -27.49
C THR A 89 28.85 6.13 -26.08
N PHE A 90 29.85 5.85 -25.22
CA PHE A 90 29.60 5.49 -23.82
C PHE A 90 28.78 6.56 -23.08
N ARG A 91 29.10 7.84 -23.27
CA ARG A 91 28.38 8.95 -22.64
C ARG A 91 26.91 9.00 -23.06
N GLU A 92 26.61 8.78 -24.34
CA GLU A 92 25.23 8.70 -24.83
C GLU A 92 24.49 7.52 -24.20
N LYS A 93 25.14 6.35 -24.08
CA LYS A 93 24.53 5.19 -23.40
C LYS A 93 24.22 5.44 -21.92
N VAL A 94 25.03 6.24 -21.22
CA VAL A 94 24.77 6.67 -19.85
C VAL A 94 23.59 7.65 -19.79
N LEU A 95 23.54 8.63 -20.70
CA LEU A 95 22.42 9.57 -20.79
C LEU A 95 21.10 8.87 -21.11
N ASP A 96 21.11 7.89 -21.99
CA ASP A 96 19.95 7.06 -22.32
C ASP A 96 19.45 6.27 -21.11
N PHE A 97 20.38 5.64 -20.38
CA PHE A 97 20.04 4.95 -19.13
C PHE A 97 19.38 5.89 -18.12
N VAL A 98 19.97 7.07 -17.88
CA VAL A 98 19.40 8.09 -16.98
C VAL A 98 18.01 8.54 -17.46
N SER A 99 17.83 8.72 -18.77
CA SER A 99 16.55 9.07 -19.38
C SER A 99 15.47 8.00 -19.12
N ASP A 100 15.82 6.73 -19.28
CA ASP A 100 14.90 5.61 -19.07
C ASP A 100 14.44 5.50 -17.62
N VAL A 101 15.39 5.56 -16.69
CA VAL A 101 15.09 5.54 -15.25
C VAL A 101 14.15 6.70 -14.89
N ASN A 102 14.45 7.92 -15.35
CA ASN A 102 13.60 9.09 -15.11
C ASN A 102 12.19 8.94 -15.69
N LYS A 103 12.06 8.43 -16.93
CA LYS A 103 10.74 8.18 -17.54
C LYS A 103 9.92 7.18 -16.72
N LYS A 104 10.54 6.12 -16.23
CA LYS A 104 9.86 5.12 -15.38
C LYS A 104 9.48 5.69 -14.02
N ILE A 105 10.32 6.52 -13.40
CA ILE A 105 9.99 7.23 -12.16
C ILE A 105 8.76 8.14 -12.35
N ARG A 106 8.75 8.98 -13.39
CA ARG A 106 7.61 9.86 -13.70
C ARG A 106 6.32 9.08 -13.93
N ARG A 107 6.40 7.90 -14.54
CA ARG A 107 5.23 7.01 -14.70
C ARG A 107 4.73 6.51 -13.35
N LEU A 108 5.62 6.11 -12.44
CA LEU A 108 5.22 5.71 -11.08
C LEU A 108 4.61 6.88 -10.30
N GLU A 109 5.16 8.09 -10.43
CA GLU A 109 4.60 9.32 -9.83
C GLU A 109 3.19 9.62 -10.37
N SER A 110 2.99 9.54 -11.69
CA SER A 110 1.67 9.72 -12.29
C SER A 110 0.67 8.63 -11.86
N ILE A 111 1.12 7.37 -11.72
CA ILE A 111 0.28 6.30 -11.21
C ILE A 111 -0.10 6.56 -9.75
N LEU A 112 0.85 7.02 -8.92
CA LEU A 112 0.62 7.37 -7.53
C LEU A 112 -0.45 8.46 -7.40
N GLU A 113 -0.37 9.54 -8.19
CA GLU A 113 -1.39 10.59 -8.22
C GLU A 113 -2.76 10.03 -8.65
N ARG A 114 -2.78 9.11 -9.63
CA ARG A 114 -4.02 8.50 -10.10
C ARG A 114 -4.65 7.55 -9.08
N LEU A 115 -3.88 6.92 -8.18
CA LEU A 115 -4.43 6.05 -7.13
C LEU A 115 -5.42 6.77 -6.22
N GLU A 116 -5.25 8.08 -6.02
CA GLU A 116 -6.18 8.90 -5.23
C GLU A 116 -7.59 8.94 -5.87
N LEU A 117 -7.67 8.79 -7.19
CA LEU A 117 -8.91 8.83 -7.97
C LEU A 117 -9.58 7.46 -8.14
N ILE A 118 -8.92 6.37 -7.71
CA ILE A 118 -9.42 5.00 -7.90
C ILE A 118 -10.21 4.58 -6.66
N PRO A 119 -11.43 4.04 -6.81
CA PRO A 119 -12.17 3.47 -5.69
C PRO A 119 -11.46 2.21 -5.15
N GLU A 120 -11.41 2.09 -3.82
CA GLU A 120 -10.91 0.88 -3.18
C GLU A 120 -11.95 -0.25 -3.29
N ALA A 121 -11.52 -1.52 -3.36
CA ALA A 121 -12.45 -2.66 -3.34
C ALA A 121 -13.39 -2.64 -2.12
N SER A 122 -12.93 -2.06 -1.00
CA SER A 122 -13.71 -1.83 0.22
C SER A 122 -14.94 -0.90 0.01
N HIS A 123 -14.89 -0.01 -0.98
CA HIS A 123 -15.98 0.92 -1.30
C HIS A 123 -17.02 0.36 -2.27
N LEU A 124 -16.69 -0.64 -3.10
CA LEU A 124 -17.65 -1.23 -4.04
C LEU A 124 -18.67 -2.15 -3.38
N THR A 125 -18.36 -2.68 -2.19
CA THR A 125 -19.35 -3.32 -1.33
C THR A 125 -20.36 -2.34 -0.73
N GLN A 126 -20.16 -1.02 -0.86
CA GLN A 126 -21.08 0.00 -0.35
C GLN A 126 -21.91 0.69 -1.45
N GLU A 127 -21.49 0.65 -2.72
CA GLU A 127 -22.19 1.37 -3.81
C GLU A 127 -23.35 0.62 -4.47
N THR A 128 -23.51 -0.70 -4.27
CA THR A 128 -24.62 -1.45 -4.91
C THR A 128 -25.92 -1.43 -4.09
N ILE A 129 -25.97 -0.70 -2.97
CA ILE A 129 -27.20 -0.54 -2.16
C ILE A 129 -27.52 0.95 -2.04
N GLN A 130 -28.00 1.56 -3.13
CA GLN A 130 -28.64 2.89 -3.08
C GLN A 130 -30.08 2.84 -3.60
N ALA A 131 -31.01 2.70 -2.65
CA ALA A 131 -32.30 3.39 -2.61
C ALA A 131 -32.56 3.78 -1.14
N PRO A 132 -33.32 4.85 -0.85
CA PRO A 132 -32.81 5.99 -0.09
C PRO A 132 -33.16 5.95 1.40
N ALA A 133 -32.25 6.42 2.25
CA ALA A 133 -32.61 7.13 3.48
C ALA A 133 -31.40 7.96 3.94
N GLU A 134 -31.58 9.26 3.86
CA GLU A 134 -30.66 10.31 4.27
C GLU A 134 -30.48 10.26 5.79
N ASP A 135 -29.33 9.80 6.31
CA ASP A 135 -28.87 10.13 7.69
C ASP A 135 -27.44 9.67 8.06
N THR A 136 -26.65 9.13 7.13
CA THR A 136 -25.34 8.51 7.47
C THR A 136 -24.13 9.45 7.36
N ALA A 137 -24.33 10.77 7.42
CA ALA A 137 -23.23 11.74 7.29
C ALA A 137 -22.27 11.77 8.51
N ASP A 138 -22.59 11.09 9.62
CA ASP A 138 -21.77 11.09 10.85
C ASP A 138 -20.77 9.92 10.98
N ILE A 139 -20.78 8.93 10.07
CA ILE A 139 -20.12 7.63 10.36
C ILE A 139 -18.60 7.62 10.13
N PHE A 140 -18.03 8.54 9.35
CA PHE A 140 -16.59 8.49 9.00
C PHE A 140 -15.69 9.42 9.83
N SER A 141 -16.24 10.14 10.82
CA SER A 141 -15.47 11.02 11.70
C SER A 141 -15.26 10.44 13.11
N ILE A 142 -15.33 9.12 13.26
CA ILE A 142 -15.18 8.44 14.55
C ILE A 142 -13.71 8.45 14.98
N LYS A 143 -13.41 9.30 15.95
CA LYS A 143 -12.14 9.32 16.67
C LYS A 143 -12.08 8.10 17.60
N ILE A 144 -11.36 7.05 17.22
CA ILE A 144 -11.21 5.82 18.03
C ILE A 144 -10.74 6.19 19.45
N ASN A 145 -11.59 5.90 20.44
CA ASN A 145 -11.32 6.26 21.83
C ASN A 145 -10.42 5.21 22.50
N GLN A 146 -9.13 5.53 22.65
CA GLN A 146 -8.13 4.65 23.26
C GLN A 146 -8.52 4.19 24.68
N THR A 147 -9.21 5.03 25.44
CA THR A 147 -9.68 4.69 26.79
C THR A 147 -10.78 3.65 26.73
N ARG A 148 -11.69 3.76 25.76
CA ARG A 148 -12.79 2.80 25.57
C ARG A 148 -12.25 1.45 25.08
N LEU A 149 -11.31 1.47 24.14
CA LEU A 149 -10.64 0.27 23.64
C LEU A 149 -9.89 -0.47 24.76
N LEU A 150 -9.22 0.27 25.65
CA LEU A 150 -8.53 -0.31 26.80
C LEU A 150 -9.50 -1.00 27.77
N GLN A 151 -10.65 -0.38 28.05
CA GLN A 151 -11.70 -0.98 28.89
C GLN A 151 -12.28 -2.24 28.26
N ILE A 152 -12.49 -2.24 26.94
CA ILE A 152 -13.00 -3.40 26.21
C ILE A 152 -11.99 -4.55 26.28
N ILE A 153 -10.71 -4.28 26.03
CA ILE A 153 -9.66 -5.32 26.12
C ILE A 153 -9.57 -5.87 27.54
N ASP A 154 -9.61 -5.02 28.56
CA ASP A 154 -9.51 -5.45 29.95
C ASP A 154 -10.70 -6.32 30.40
N ASN A 155 -11.91 -5.98 29.94
CA ASN A 155 -13.14 -6.70 30.27
C ASN A 155 -13.33 -7.98 29.45
N LEU A 156 -12.87 -8.01 28.20
CA LEU A 156 -13.07 -9.14 27.29
C LEU A 156 -11.98 -10.21 27.37
N TYR A 157 -10.74 -9.81 27.69
CA TYR A 157 -9.60 -10.71 27.67
C TYR A 157 -9.07 -10.92 29.09
N ASN A 158 -9.03 -12.18 29.52
CA ASN A 158 -8.18 -12.56 30.64
C ASN A 158 -6.69 -12.50 30.20
N LEU A 159 -5.77 -12.75 31.13
CA LEU A 159 -4.34 -12.57 30.87
C LEU A 159 -3.80 -13.53 29.78
N ASP A 160 -4.34 -14.75 29.70
CA ASP A 160 -3.92 -15.75 28.71
C ASP A 160 -4.52 -15.48 27.32
N ASP A 161 -5.77 -15.05 27.25
CA ASP A 161 -6.40 -14.64 26.01
C ASP A 161 -5.74 -13.37 25.45
N PHE A 162 -5.34 -12.45 26.33
CA PHE A 162 -4.59 -11.25 25.95
C PHE A 162 -3.20 -11.61 25.41
N ARG A 163 -2.48 -12.54 26.05
CA ARG A 163 -1.20 -13.04 25.53
C ARG A 163 -1.36 -13.67 24.14
N THR A 164 -2.43 -14.44 23.95
CA THR A 164 -2.77 -15.04 22.64
C THR A 164 -3.05 -13.97 21.59
N LEU A 165 -3.78 -12.91 21.96
CA LEU A 165 -4.05 -11.78 21.08
C LEU A 165 -2.76 -11.04 20.67
N CYS A 166 -1.84 -10.80 21.61
CA CYS A 166 -0.53 -10.21 21.32
C CYS A 166 0.27 -11.05 20.32
N TYR A 167 0.34 -12.37 20.55
CA TYR A 167 1.02 -13.30 19.64
C TYR A 167 0.39 -13.28 18.23
N GLU A 168 -0.93 -13.32 18.15
CA GLU A 168 -1.66 -13.24 16.89
C GLU A 168 -1.43 -11.91 16.15
N LEU A 169 -1.19 -10.81 16.87
CA LEU A 169 -0.87 -9.50 16.31
C LEU A 169 0.63 -9.37 15.96
N GLY A 170 1.44 -10.40 16.25
CA GLY A 170 2.89 -10.37 16.06
C GLY A 170 3.61 -9.42 17.02
N VAL A 171 2.98 -9.09 18.16
CA VAL A 171 3.53 -8.21 19.18
C VAL A 171 4.02 -9.05 20.36
N ASP A 172 5.29 -8.88 20.71
CA ASP A 172 5.87 -9.52 21.88
C ASP A 172 5.38 -8.84 23.18
N MET A 173 4.61 -9.57 23.98
CA MET A 173 4.05 -9.08 25.24
C MET A 173 5.14 -8.76 26.28
N ASP A 174 6.31 -9.38 26.19
CA ASP A 174 7.42 -9.15 27.13
C ASP A 174 8.22 -7.88 26.76
N ASN A 175 8.05 -7.38 25.53
CA ASN A 175 8.61 -6.11 25.07
C ASN A 175 7.65 -4.92 25.28
N LEU A 176 6.43 -5.15 25.78
CA LEU A 176 5.48 -4.08 26.10
C LEU A 176 5.75 -3.49 27.49
N ALA A 177 5.79 -2.16 27.56
CA ALA A 177 5.93 -1.43 28.81
C ALA A 177 4.70 -1.61 29.71
N GLY A 178 4.93 -1.82 31.01
CA GLY A 178 3.89 -1.97 32.04
C GLY A 178 3.89 -3.34 32.71
N GLU A 179 3.77 -3.34 34.03
CA GLU A 179 3.80 -4.57 34.85
C GLU A 179 2.42 -5.24 34.97
N SER A 180 1.34 -4.50 34.71
CA SER A 180 -0.04 -5.00 34.77
C SER A 180 -0.62 -5.28 33.38
N LYS A 181 -1.63 -6.16 33.30
CA LYS A 181 -2.37 -6.45 32.05
C LYS A 181 -2.86 -5.17 31.37
N ILE A 182 -3.43 -4.24 32.14
CA ILE A 182 -3.94 -2.95 31.65
C ILE A 182 -2.79 -2.06 31.15
N GLY A 183 -1.65 -2.05 31.84
CA GLY A 183 -0.45 -1.33 31.39
C GLY A 183 0.02 -1.83 30.03
N LYS A 184 0.15 -3.15 29.87
CA LYS A 184 0.54 -3.79 28.60
C LYS A 184 -0.49 -3.58 27.50
N ALA A 185 -1.79 -3.65 27.81
CA ALA A 185 -2.86 -3.38 26.84
C ALA A 185 -2.84 -1.93 26.35
N ARG A 186 -2.52 -0.98 27.23
CA ARG A 186 -2.35 0.42 26.84
C ARG A 186 -1.16 0.61 25.91
N GLU A 187 -0.02 0.00 26.22
CA GLU A 187 1.15 0.10 25.37
C GLU A 187 0.93 -0.59 24.01
N LEU A 188 0.20 -1.71 23.99
CA LEU A 188 -0.23 -2.36 22.74
C LEU A 188 -1.06 -1.39 21.88
N ILE A 189 -2.08 -0.74 22.47
CA ILE A 189 -2.91 0.25 21.77
C ILE A 189 -2.06 1.40 21.24
N LEU A 190 -1.13 1.92 22.03
CA LEU A 190 -0.25 3.03 21.63
C LEU A 190 0.72 2.64 20.52
N SER A 191 1.32 1.44 20.62
CA SER A 191 2.21 0.89 19.60
C SER A 191 1.48 0.70 18.27
N LEU A 192 0.28 0.09 18.31
CA LEU A 192 -0.56 -0.08 17.12
C LEU A 192 -1.12 1.24 16.58
N ALA A 193 -1.34 2.24 17.44
CA ALA A 193 -1.72 3.58 17.01
C ALA A 193 -0.60 4.27 16.23
N ARG A 194 0.65 4.13 16.68
CA ARG A 194 1.83 4.67 15.99
C ARG A 194 2.06 4.01 14.64
N GLU A 195 1.74 2.72 14.53
CA GLU A 195 1.89 1.96 13.28
C GLU A 195 0.64 1.99 12.37
N ALA A 196 -0.38 2.78 12.70
CA ALA A 196 -1.68 2.81 12.00
C ALA A 196 -2.37 1.42 11.89
N LYS A 197 -2.06 0.50 12.80
CA LYS A 197 -2.58 -0.87 12.88
C LYS A 197 -3.74 -1.04 13.87
N LEU A 198 -4.29 0.05 14.42
CA LEU A 198 -5.45 0.02 15.32
C LEU A 198 -6.65 -0.70 14.70
N LEU A 199 -6.87 -0.54 13.39
CA LEU A 199 -7.95 -1.20 12.67
C LEU A 199 -7.79 -2.73 12.67
N ASN A 200 -6.55 -3.24 12.64
CA ASN A 200 -6.31 -4.69 12.72
C ASN A 200 -6.70 -5.25 14.10
N LEU A 201 -6.50 -4.47 15.17
CA LEU A 201 -6.94 -4.85 16.52
C LEU A 201 -8.48 -4.90 16.61
N ILE A 202 -9.16 -3.88 16.09
CA ILE A 202 -10.64 -3.84 16.06
C ILE A 202 -11.21 -4.99 15.22
N PHE A 203 -10.63 -5.22 14.03
CA PHE A 203 -11.04 -6.32 13.16
C PHE A 203 -10.89 -7.69 13.85
N LYS A 204 -9.80 -7.92 14.58
CA LYS A 204 -9.61 -9.17 15.34
C LYS A 204 -10.58 -9.31 16.52
N ILE A 205 -10.88 -8.22 17.22
CA ILE A 205 -11.88 -8.23 18.29
C ILE A 205 -13.25 -8.60 17.70
N HIS A 206 -13.65 -7.99 16.58
CA HIS A 206 -14.90 -8.30 15.89
C HIS A 206 -14.94 -9.73 15.33
N GLN A 207 -13.82 -10.26 14.83
CA GLN A 207 -13.75 -11.63 14.32
C GLN A 207 -13.95 -12.66 15.45
N LYS A 208 -13.39 -12.41 16.64
CA LYS A 208 -13.57 -13.30 17.80
C LYS A 208 -14.92 -13.11 18.50
N ARG A 209 -15.54 -11.93 18.37
CA ARG A 209 -16.84 -11.60 18.95
C ARG A 209 -17.63 -10.69 17.99
N PRO A 210 -18.46 -11.26 17.11
CA PRO A 210 -19.30 -10.48 16.19
C PRO A 210 -20.39 -9.65 16.90
N ASP A 211 -20.57 -9.83 18.21
CA ASP A 211 -21.51 -9.08 19.04
C ASP A 211 -21.10 -7.61 19.27
N PHE A 212 -19.83 -7.26 19.06
CA PHE A 212 -19.33 -5.89 19.20
C PHE A 212 -19.34 -5.17 17.85
N SER A 213 -20.07 -4.06 17.79
CA SER A 213 -20.17 -3.20 16.62
C SER A 213 -19.06 -2.16 16.57
N GLN A 214 -18.74 -1.61 15.39
CA GLN A 214 -17.71 -0.57 15.23
C GLN A 214 -18.00 0.70 16.06
N THR A 215 -19.27 0.99 16.32
CA THR A 215 -19.73 2.10 17.17
C THR A 215 -19.39 1.95 18.65
N ASP A 216 -19.12 0.72 19.12
CA ASP A 216 -18.76 0.47 20.53
C ASP A 216 -17.34 0.94 20.89
N PHE A 217 -16.52 1.21 19.87
CA PHE A 217 -15.12 1.66 19.98
C PHE A 217 -14.94 3.17 19.78
N SER A 218 -16.04 3.90 19.59
CA SER A 218 -16.12 5.36 19.39
C SER A 218 -16.10 6.14 20.72
#